data_AF-A0A528IL34-F1
#
_entry.id   AF-A0A528IL34-F1
#
_cell.length_a   1.000
_cell.length_b   1.000
_cell.length_c   1.000
_cell.angle_alpha   90.00
_cell.angle_beta   90.00
_cell.angle_gamma   90.00
#
_symmetry.space_group_name_H-M   'P 1'
#
loop_
_entity.id
_entity.type
_entity.pdbx_description
1 polymer ?
#
loop_
_entity_poly.entity_id
_entity_poly.type
_entity_poly.pdbx_seq_one_letter_code
_entity_poly.pdbx_strand_id
1 'polypeptide(L)' 'PGCATEHFPRTDPVAIMLTATREKCLLGRGRHFAPGMYSALAGFIEPGETIEAAVRRETLEEAGIRLG' A
#
# COMPACT_ATOMS: atom_id res chain seq x y z
N PRO A 1 -5.90 3.25 34.38
CA PRO A 1 -7.28 3.78 34.48
C PRO A 1 -7.36 4.90 35.54
N GLY A 2 -7.36 6.17 35.12
CA GLY A 2 -7.34 7.30 36.05
C GLY A 2 -7.37 8.69 35.42
N CYS A 3 -7.19 8.79 34.10
CA CYS A 3 -7.20 10.04 33.34
C CYS A 3 -8.50 10.28 32.55
N ALA A 4 -9.52 9.40 32.67
CA ALA A 4 -10.79 9.46 31.93
C ALA A 4 -10.66 9.53 30.39
N THR A 5 -9.49 9.21 29.83
CA THR A 5 -9.27 9.18 28.38
C THR A 5 -9.95 7.97 27.76
N GLU A 6 -10.68 8.22 26.67
CA GLU A 6 -11.25 7.17 25.83
C GLU A 6 -10.19 6.61 24.88
N HIS A 7 -10.15 5.30 24.76
CA HIS A 7 -9.26 4.59 23.85
C HIS A 7 -10.10 3.71 22.93
N PHE A 8 -9.90 3.86 21.64
CA PHE A 8 -10.51 3.01 20.61
C PHE A 8 -9.45 2.13 19.97
N PRO A 9 -9.81 0.95 19.45
CA PRO A 9 -8.91 0.16 18.62
C PRO A 9 -8.39 0.99 17.45
N ARG A 10 -7.08 0.87 17.18
CA ARG A 10 -6.46 1.52 16.05
C ARG A 10 -6.79 0.76 14.77
N THR A 11 -7.10 1.48 13.69
CA THR A 11 -7.21 0.94 12.33
C THR A 11 -6.15 1.59 11.47
N ASP A 12 -5.29 0.77 10.84
CA ASP A 12 -4.24 1.25 9.96
C ASP A 12 -4.70 1.13 8.49
N PRO A 13 -4.95 2.24 7.79
CA PRO A 13 -5.41 2.21 6.40
C PRO A 13 -4.28 1.74 5.47
N VAL A 14 -4.64 0.85 4.54
CA VAL A 14 -3.72 0.25 3.54
C VAL A 14 -4.34 0.42 2.16
N ALA A 15 -3.53 0.86 1.21
CA ALA A 15 -3.88 0.84 -0.21
C ALA A 15 -3.23 -0.36 -0.88
N ILE A 16 -4.02 -1.13 -1.63
CA ILE A 16 -3.54 -2.17 -2.55
C ILE A 16 -3.80 -1.69 -3.98
N MET A 17 -2.78 -1.70 -4.84
CA MET A 17 -2.82 -1.03 -6.14
C MET A 17 -2.21 -1.86 -7.28
N LEU A 18 -2.95 -1.94 -8.39
CA LEU A 18 -2.49 -2.59 -9.62
C LEU A 18 -2.10 -1.53 -10.67
N THR A 19 -0.80 -1.35 -10.85
CA THR A 19 -0.27 -0.52 -11.93
C THR A 19 -0.36 -1.28 -13.25
N ALA A 20 -1.00 -0.69 -14.26
CA ALA A 20 -1.25 -1.36 -15.53
C ALA A 20 -1.13 -0.43 -16.74
N THR A 21 -0.71 -1.02 -17.87
CA THR A 21 -0.97 -0.50 -19.22
C THR A 21 -2.15 -1.27 -19.81
N ARG A 22 -2.47 -1.04 -21.09
CA ARG A 22 -3.56 -1.76 -21.76
C ARG A 22 -3.27 -3.26 -21.92
N GLU A 23 -2.01 -3.67 -21.97
CA GLU A 23 -1.59 -5.05 -22.27
C GLU A 23 -0.88 -5.75 -21.11
N LYS A 24 -0.37 -5.00 -20.11
CA LYS A 24 0.49 -5.52 -19.05
C LYS A 24 0.16 -4.89 -17.70
N CYS A 25 0.53 -5.58 -16.63
CA CYS A 25 0.49 -5.02 -15.28
C CYS A 25 1.77 -5.33 -14.51
N LEU A 26 2.02 -4.53 -13.48
CA LEU A 26 3.08 -4.74 -12.51
C LEU A 26 2.56 -5.66 -11.40
N LEU A 27 3.34 -6.70 -11.11
CA LEU A 27 3.14 -7.52 -9.92
C LEU A 27 4.46 -7.60 -9.14
N GLY A 28 4.37 -7.49 -7.82
CA GLY A 28 5.48 -7.66 -6.90
C GLY A 28 5.44 -9.04 -6.23
N ARG A 29 6.55 -9.40 -5.58
CA ARG A 29 6.66 -10.63 -4.79
C ARG A 29 7.45 -10.38 -3.51
N GLY A 30 6.79 -10.58 -2.37
CA GLY A 30 7.43 -10.60 -1.07
C GLY A 30 8.20 -11.91 -0.81
N ARG A 31 9.23 -11.85 0.05
CA ARG A 31 10.04 -13.03 0.42
C ARG A 31 9.22 -14.17 1.04
N HIS A 32 8.11 -13.83 1.70
CA HIS A 32 7.25 -14.78 2.40
C HIS A 32 6.20 -15.46 1.49
N PHE A 33 6.10 -15.06 0.21
CA PHE A 33 5.12 -15.62 -0.71
C PHE A 33 5.52 -17.05 -1.14
N ALA A 34 4.54 -17.95 -1.26
CA ALA A 34 4.74 -19.29 -1.82
C ALA A 34 5.36 -19.21 -3.24
N PRO A 35 6.21 -20.15 -3.67
CA PRO A 35 6.83 -20.12 -5.01
C PRO A 35 5.82 -19.90 -6.14
N GLY A 36 6.15 -19.03 -7.10
CA GLY A 36 5.28 -18.70 -8.23
C GLY A 36 4.15 -17.69 -7.93
N MET A 37 3.92 -17.33 -6.66
CA MET A 37 2.93 -16.32 -6.29
C MET A 37 3.45 -14.88 -6.47
N TYR A 38 2.61 -14.04 -7.04
CA TYR A 38 2.82 -12.60 -7.23
C TYR A 38 1.52 -11.87 -6.86
N SER A 39 1.62 -10.61 -6.48
CA SER A 39 0.47 -9.78 -6.10
C SER A 39 0.62 -8.36 -6.63
N ALA A 40 -0.48 -7.62 -6.66
CA ALA A 40 -0.44 -6.16 -6.65
C ALA A 40 0.41 -5.65 -5.49
N LEU A 41 1.00 -4.46 -5.65
CA LEU A 41 1.71 -3.78 -4.57
C LEU A 41 0.71 -3.31 -3.51
N ALA A 42 1.16 -3.12 -2.28
CA ALA A 42 0.34 -2.59 -1.22
C ALA A 42 1.21 -1.89 -0.17
N GLY A 43 0.69 -0.81 0.42
CA GLY A 43 1.40 -0.06 1.46
C GLY A 43 0.44 0.72 2.36
N PHE A 44 0.94 1.10 3.53
CA PHE A 44 0.18 1.89 4.49
C PHE A 44 -0.02 3.32 3.98
N ILE A 45 -1.18 3.88 4.28
CA ILE A 45 -1.47 5.30 4.01
C ILE A 45 -0.90 6.12 5.18
N GLU A 46 -0.05 7.10 4.87
CA GLU A 46 0.58 7.94 5.89
C GLU A 46 -0.37 9.00 6.46
N PRO A 47 -0.13 9.52 7.68
CA PRO A 47 -0.96 10.58 8.26
C PRO A 47 -1.02 11.83 7.37
N GLY A 48 -2.24 12.25 7.02
CA GLY A 48 -2.47 13.42 6.16
C GLY A 48 -2.32 13.14 4.66
N GLU A 49 -2.05 11.90 4.28
CA GLU A 49 -1.94 11.47 2.89
C GLU A 49 -3.32 11.09 2.31
N THR A 50 -3.58 11.43 1.04
CA THR A 50 -4.74 10.88 0.33
C THR A 50 -4.45 9.46 -0.15
N ILE A 51 -5.49 8.66 -0.42
CA ILE A 51 -5.32 7.31 -0.98
C ILE A 51 -4.50 7.37 -2.28
N GLU A 52 -4.79 8.35 -3.13
CA GLU A 52 -4.10 8.57 -4.40
C GLU A 52 -2.61 8.91 -4.23
N ALA A 53 -2.27 9.73 -3.22
CA ALA A 53 -0.90 10.08 -2.92
C ALA A 53 -0.13 8.85 -2.41
N ALA A 54 -0.72 8.06 -1.51
CA ALA A 54 -0.14 6.81 -1.02
C ALA A 54 0.14 5.83 -2.16
N VAL A 55 -0.80 5.67 -3.08
CA VAL A 55 -0.63 4.83 -4.28
C VAL A 55 0.57 5.25 -5.12
N ARG A 56 0.77 6.56 -5.31
CA ARG A 56 1.90 7.11 -6.09
C ARG A 56 3.22 6.95 -5.37
N ARG A 57 3.26 7.23 -4.06
CA ARG A 57 4.45 7.10 -3.21
C ARG A 57 4.93 5.66 -3.16
N GLU A 58 4.06 4.74 -2.76
CA GLU A 58 4.40 3.32 -2.62
C GLU A 58 4.86 2.70 -3.95
N THR A 59 4.18 3.00 -5.06
CA THR A 59 4.60 2.48 -6.37
C THR A 59 5.99 3.01 -6.78
N LEU A 60 6.29 4.25 -6.44
CA LEU A 60 7.61 4.83 -6.70
C LEU A 60 8.69 4.22 -5.81
N GLU A 61 8.41 4.02 -4.53
CA GLU A 61 9.36 3.47 -3.56
C GLU A 61 9.71 2.00 -3.83
N GLU A 62 8.71 1.15 -4.08
CA GLU A 62 8.94 -0.29 -4.25
C GLU A 62 9.39 -0.68 -5.66
N ALA A 63 8.93 0.04 -6.69
CA ALA A 63 9.15 -0.32 -8.08
C ALA A 63 9.84 0.76 -8.93
N GLY A 64 10.06 1.96 -8.40
CA GLY A 64 10.67 3.06 -9.14
C GLY A 64 9.78 3.64 -10.25
N ILE A 65 8.48 3.35 -10.24
CA ILE A 65 7.54 3.74 -11.29
C ILE A 65 6.70 4.94 -10.85
N ARG A 66 6.64 5.98 -11.68
CA ARG A 66 5.77 7.15 -11.47
C ARG A 66 4.40 6.91 -12.09
N LEU A 67 3.34 7.27 -11.34
CA LEU A 67 1.94 7.16 -11.76
C LEU A 67 1.27 8.54 -11.84
N GLY A 68 0.32 8.67 -12.76
CA GLY A 68 -0.46 9.89 -12.98
C GLY A 68 0.08 10.76 -14.10
#